data_AF-A0A6I5NQ12-F1
#
_entry.id   AF-A0A6I5NQ12-F1
#
_cell.length_a   1.000
_cell.length_b   1.000
_cell.length_c   1.000
_cell.angle_alpha   90.00
_cell.angle_beta   90.00
_cell.angle_gamma   90.00
#
_symmetry.space_group_name_H-M   'P 1'
#
loop_
_entity.id
_entity.type
_entity.pdbx_description
1 polymer ?
#
loop_
_entity_poly.entity_id
_entity_poly.type
_entity_poly.pdbx_seq_one_letter_code
_entity_poly.pdbx_strand_id
1 'polypeptide(L)'
;MRENNAGYVSVAEGIDADALTALIDRHVAKPYWQFLRWPHQVKLKEPGKAINFSCTEGQVFNPSSELRWQRRGKVYDALLLSLRNDSDGLTPLGETWTAADRSAHFYPKTETRFPKGLDYDETGLDIGQRYFIDDSTACVQFIALRVES
;
A
#
# COMPACT_ATOMS: atom_id res chain seq x y z
N MET A 1 0.62 0.52 25.81
CA MET A 1 -0.82 0.41 25.48
C MET A 1 -0.89 0.48 23.95
N ARG A 2 -1.52 -0.48 23.26
CA ARG A 2 -1.60 -0.45 21.80
C ARG A 2 -2.64 0.59 21.42
N GLU A 3 -2.25 1.67 20.74
CA GLU A 3 -3.22 2.61 20.17
C GLU A 3 -3.88 1.94 18.98
N ASN A 4 -5.18 1.71 19.11
CA ASN A 4 -6.05 1.31 18.02
C ASN A 4 -6.64 2.59 17.43
N ASN A 5 -6.40 2.80 16.14
CA ASN A 5 -6.95 3.94 15.41
C ASN A 5 -8.14 3.50 14.57
N ALA A 6 -9.01 4.43 14.19
CA ALA A 6 -9.99 4.15 13.15
C ALA A 6 -9.26 3.87 11.82
N GLY A 7 -9.61 2.77 11.17
CA GLY A 7 -9.15 2.42 9.83
C GLY A 7 -10.24 2.66 8.80
N TYR A 8 -9.83 2.82 7.54
CA TYR A 8 -10.73 2.93 6.40
C TYR A 8 -10.19 2.08 5.26
N VAL A 9 -11.06 1.25 4.70
CA VAL A 9 -10.76 0.40 3.55
C VAL A 9 -11.72 0.77 2.43
N SER A 10 -11.20 0.99 1.23
CA SER A 10 -12.03 1.35 0.07
C SER A 10 -11.43 0.83 -1.23
N VAL A 11 -12.27 0.62 -2.23
CA VAL A 11 -11.89 0.02 -3.52
C VAL A 11 -12.36 0.83 -4.71
N ALA A 12 -11.65 0.72 -5.83
CA ALA A 12 -12.13 1.11 -7.14
C ALA A 12 -11.77 0.01 -8.14
N GLU A 13 -12.68 -0.36 -9.01
CA GLU A 13 -12.50 -1.46 -9.97
C GLU A 13 -12.60 -0.93 -11.40
N GLY A 14 -11.82 -1.53 -12.30
CA GLY A 14 -11.92 -1.20 -13.73
C GLY A 14 -11.51 0.23 -14.11
N ILE A 15 -10.66 0.90 -13.33
CA ILE A 15 -10.21 2.26 -13.61
C ILE A 15 -9.03 2.29 -14.58
N ASP A 16 -8.87 3.37 -15.34
CA ASP A 16 -7.69 3.55 -16.20
C ASP A 16 -6.47 4.11 -15.42
N ALA A 17 -5.35 4.31 -16.11
CA ALA A 17 -4.11 4.77 -15.51
C ALA A 17 -4.19 6.23 -15.01
N ASP A 18 -4.98 7.07 -15.67
CA ASP A 18 -5.13 8.48 -15.31
C ASP A 18 -5.99 8.61 -14.04
N ALA A 19 -7.08 7.86 -13.97
CA ALA A 19 -7.91 7.73 -12.78
C ALA A 19 -7.13 7.14 -11.60
N LEU A 20 -6.32 6.10 -11.81
CA LEU A 20 -5.45 5.55 -10.77
C LEU A 20 -4.44 6.59 -10.26
N THR A 21 -3.86 7.38 -11.17
CA THR A 21 -2.94 8.47 -10.79
C THR A 21 -3.65 9.54 -9.95
N ALA A 22 -4.87 9.92 -10.35
CA ALA A 22 -5.68 10.87 -9.59
C ALA A 22 -6.04 10.36 -8.19
N LEU A 23 -6.38 9.07 -8.06
CA LEU A 23 -6.63 8.45 -6.75
C LEU A 23 -5.38 8.46 -5.87
N ILE A 24 -4.20 8.16 -6.43
CA ILE A 24 -2.93 8.21 -5.71
C ILE A 24 -2.65 9.63 -5.20
N ASP A 25 -2.73 10.64 -6.07
CA ASP A 25 -2.43 12.03 -5.70
C ASP A 25 -3.41 12.58 -4.66
N ARG A 26 -4.68 12.14 -4.68
CA ARG A 26 -5.70 12.55 -3.71
C ARG A 26 -5.50 11.89 -2.34
N HIS A 27 -5.31 10.57 -2.34
CA HIS A 27 -5.45 9.74 -1.14
C HIS A 27 -4.12 9.45 -0.44
N VAL A 28 -3.00 9.53 -1.14
CA VAL A 28 -1.68 9.25 -0.58
C VAL A 28 -0.82 10.51 -0.63
N ALA A 29 -0.79 11.23 0.49
CA ALA A 29 0.01 12.45 0.63
C ALA A 29 1.49 12.18 0.35
N LYS A 30 2.14 13.13 -0.35
CA LYS A 30 3.59 13.11 -0.58
C LYS A 30 4.33 13.53 0.71
N PRO A 31 5.56 13.05 0.94
CA PRO A 31 6.26 12.04 0.14
C PRO A 31 5.70 10.63 0.37
N TYR A 32 5.63 9.85 -0.70
CA TYR A 32 5.27 8.42 -0.63
C TYR A 32 6.33 7.58 -1.33
N TRP A 33 6.54 6.38 -0.80
CA TRP A 33 7.37 5.35 -1.40
C TRP A 33 6.55 4.54 -2.40
N GLN A 34 7.23 3.87 -3.34
CA GLN A 34 6.60 2.97 -4.29
C GLN A 34 7.17 1.58 -4.15
N PHE A 35 6.31 0.58 -3.99
CA PHE A 35 6.70 -0.81 -4.00
C PHE A 35 6.04 -1.49 -5.20
N LEU A 36 6.85 -1.87 -6.19
CA LEU A 36 6.40 -2.34 -7.50
C LEU A 36 6.76 -3.82 -7.67
N ARG A 37 5.79 -4.61 -8.13
CA ARG A 37 5.89 -6.07 -8.25
C ARG A 37 5.71 -6.51 -9.70
N TRP A 38 6.71 -7.24 -10.20
CA TRP A 38 6.65 -8.02 -11.43
C TRP A 38 6.80 -9.50 -11.10
N PRO A 39 6.39 -10.42 -11.99
CA PRO A 39 6.56 -11.86 -11.75
C PRO A 39 7.99 -12.31 -11.43
N HIS A 40 9.00 -11.54 -11.87
CA HIS A 40 10.41 -11.89 -11.76
C HIS A 40 11.24 -10.92 -10.90
N GLN A 41 10.64 -9.84 -10.37
CA GLN A 41 11.37 -8.83 -9.60
C GLN A 41 10.42 -7.98 -8.73
N VAL A 42 10.97 -7.47 -7.64
CA VAL A 42 10.31 -6.50 -6.76
C VAL A 42 11.25 -5.31 -6.60
N LYS A 43 10.71 -4.09 -6.68
CA LYS A 43 11.49 -2.86 -6.51
C LYS A 43 10.83 -1.93 -5.51
N LEU A 44 11.61 -1.44 -4.55
CA LEU A 44 11.24 -0.31 -3.71
C LEU A 44 11.86 0.96 -4.28
N LYS A 45 11.07 2.00 -4.48
CA LYS A 45 11.53 3.30 -5.01
C LYS A 45 11.27 4.41 -4.01
N GLU A 46 12.25 5.28 -3.89
CA GLU A 46 12.19 6.51 -3.12
C GLU A 46 11.09 7.47 -3.61
N PRO A 47 10.62 8.38 -2.74
CA PRO A 47 9.70 9.45 -3.12
C PRO A 47 10.20 10.32 -4.29
N GLY A 48 9.26 10.85 -5.07
CA GLY A 48 9.53 11.75 -6.19
C GLY A 48 9.90 11.06 -7.51
N LYS A 49 10.08 9.73 -7.54
CA LYS A 49 10.23 8.98 -8.80
C LYS A 49 8.89 8.86 -9.53
N ALA A 50 8.91 8.79 -10.86
CA ALA A 50 7.71 8.51 -11.63
C ALA A 50 7.21 7.07 -11.39
N ILE A 51 5.89 6.92 -11.24
CA ILE A 51 5.25 5.59 -11.12
C ILE A 51 5.32 4.89 -12.47
N ASN A 52 5.75 3.63 -12.45
CA ASN A 52 5.82 2.82 -13.67
C ASN A 52 4.64 1.83 -13.72
N PHE A 53 3.60 2.17 -14.47
CA PHE A 53 2.41 1.32 -14.68
C PHE A 53 2.64 0.15 -15.66
N SER A 54 3.88 -0.10 -16.10
CA SER A 54 4.22 -1.37 -16.77
C SER A 54 4.26 -2.56 -15.81
N CYS A 55 4.28 -2.32 -14.49
CA CYS A 55 4.11 -3.39 -13.50
C CYS A 55 2.67 -3.89 -13.46
N THR A 56 2.50 -5.20 -13.21
CA THR A 56 1.17 -5.81 -13.06
C THR A 56 0.55 -5.45 -11.72
N GLU A 57 1.38 -5.28 -10.69
CA GLU A 57 0.96 -4.95 -9.33
C GLU A 57 1.91 -3.90 -8.76
N GLY A 58 1.36 -2.98 -8.00
CA GLY A 58 2.17 -2.02 -7.28
C GLY A 58 1.39 -1.37 -6.15
N GLN A 59 2.12 -0.65 -5.31
CA GLN A 59 1.54 0.12 -4.24
C GLN A 59 2.38 1.36 -3.96
N VAL A 60 1.70 2.41 -3.51
CA VAL A 60 2.30 3.60 -2.94
C VAL A 60 1.91 3.67 -1.48
N PHE A 61 2.85 4.07 -0.62
CA PHE A 61 2.60 4.13 0.81
C PHE A 61 3.38 5.26 1.48
N ASN A 62 2.79 5.75 2.57
CA ASN A 62 3.38 6.73 3.45
C ASN A 62 3.04 6.34 4.92
N PRO A 63 3.32 7.17 5.94
CA PRO A 63 2.98 6.82 7.32
C PRO A 63 1.50 6.55 7.59
N SER A 64 0.56 7.17 6.85
CA SER A 64 -0.87 7.16 7.17
C SER A 64 -1.72 6.34 6.20
N SER A 65 -1.25 6.08 4.98
CA SER A 65 -2.04 5.46 3.91
C SER A 65 -1.19 4.58 3.00
N GLU A 66 -1.80 3.54 2.48
CA GLU A 66 -1.32 2.76 1.34
C GLU A 66 -2.42 2.64 0.30
N LEU A 67 -2.08 2.90 -0.96
CA LEU A 67 -2.91 2.54 -2.10
C LEU A 67 -2.16 1.50 -2.93
N ARG A 68 -2.76 0.32 -3.10
CA ARG A 68 -2.23 -0.75 -3.96
C ARG A 68 -3.15 -1.01 -5.14
N TRP A 69 -2.58 -1.42 -6.26
CA TRP A 69 -3.31 -1.71 -7.49
C TRP A 69 -2.89 -3.04 -8.11
N GLN A 70 -3.81 -3.63 -8.88
CA GLN A 70 -3.57 -4.78 -9.74
C GLN A 70 -4.13 -4.50 -11.14
N ARG A 71 -3.33 -4.74 -12.17
CA ARG A 71 -3.71 -4.54 -13.56
C ARG A 71 -4.55 -5.71 -14.09
N ARG A 72 -5.72 -5.39 -14.65
CA ARG A 72 -6.64 -6.30 -15.34
C ARG A 72 -6.74 -5.90 -16.82
N GLY A 73 -5.85 -6.45 -17.66
CA GLY A 73 -5.80 -6.08 -19.07
C GLY A 73 -5.36 -4.61 -19.28
N LYS A 74 -6.31 -3.75 -19.63
CA LYS A 74 -6.07 -2.30 -19.83
C LYS A 74 -6.48 -1.42 -18.65
N VAL A 75 -7.15 -2.00 -17.66
CA VAL A 75 -7.67 -1.30 -16.48
C VAL A 75 -6.99 -1.80 -15.21
N TYR A 76 -7.30 -1.18 -14.09
CA TYR A 76 -6.75 -1.47 -12.77
C TYR A 76 -7.87 -1.63 -11.76
N ASP A 77 -7.65 -2.52 -10.80
CA ASP A 77 -8.38 -2.56 -9.54
C ASP A 77 -7.47 -1.96 -8.46
N ALA A 78 -8.01 -1.10 -7.61
CA ALA A 78 -7.30 -0.39 -6.56
C ALA A 78 -7.93 -0.65 -5.19
N LEU A 79 -7.08 -0.77 -4.17
CA LEU A 79 -7.44 -0.90 -2.77
C LEU A 79 -6.71 0.20 -1.99
N LEU A 80 -7.47 1.05 -1.31
CA LEU A 80 -6.98 2.06 -0.38
C LEU A 80 -7.11 1.52 1.06
N LEU A 81 -6.04 1.64 1.81
CA LEU A 81 -5.92 1.36 3.23
C LEU A 81 -5.45 2.64 3.92
N SER A 82 -6.31 3.33 4.68
CA SER A 82 -6.00 4.65 5.24
C SER A 82 -6.45 4.83 6.68
N LEU A 83 -5.81 5.75 7.39
CA LEU A 83 -6.30 6.32 8.66
C LEU A 83 -7.22 7.53 8.44
N ARG A 84 -7.36 8.03 7.20
CA ARG A 84 -8.23 9.15 6.84
C ARG A 84 -9.55 8.62 6.27
N ASN A 85 -10.68 9.13 6.79
CA ASN A 85 -11.98 8.89 6.19
C ASN A 85 -12.14 9.74 4.91
N ASP A 86 -11.52 9.30 3.83
CA ASP A 86 -11.67 9.91 2.52
C ASP A 86 -11.83 8.81 1.48
N SER A 87 -13.05 8.69 0.98
CA SER A 87 -13.43 7.71 -0.04
C SER A 87 -13.84 8.38 -1.35
N ASP A 88 -13.49 9.65 -1.58
CA ASP A 88 -13.88 10.32 -2.83
C ASP A 88 -13.26 9.63 -4.06
N GLY A 89 -14.12 9.15 -4.96
CA GLY A 89 -13.74 8.32 -6.11
C GLY A 89 -13.51 6.84 -5.80
N LEU A 90 -13.84 6.38 -4.59
CA LEU A 90 -13.72 5.00 -4.13
C LEU A 90 -15.05 4.52 -3.52
N THR A 91 -15.25 3.21 -3.48
CA THR A 91 -16.35 2.57 -2.76
C THR A 91 -15.82 2.06 -1.42
N PRO A 92 -16.35 2.52 -0.27
CA PRO A 92 -16.00 1.95 1.03
C PRO A 92 -16.28 0.44 1.05
N LEU A 93 -15.35 -0.33 1.61
CA LEU A 93 -15.47 -1.77 1.78
C LEU A 93 -15.66 -2.07 3.26
N GLY A 94 -16.80 -2.62 3.66
CA GLY A 94 -17.14 -2.85 5.08
C GLY A 94 -17.53 -1.58 5.83
N GLU A 95 -17.93 -1.73 7.09
CA GLU A 95 -18.49 -0.62 7.90
C GLU A 95 -17.58 -0.19 9.06
N THR A 96 -16.86 -1.12 9.66
CA THR A 96 -16.10 -0.88 10.91
C THR A 96 -14.72 -1.53 10.84
N TRP A 97 -13.70 -0.68 10.73
CA TRP A 97 -12.30 -1.10 10.71
C TRP A 97 -11.52 -0.45 11.84
N THR A 98 -10.76 -1.29 12.55
CA THR A 98 -9.72 -0.83 13.47
C THR A 98 -8.35 -1.01 12.82
N ALA A 99 -7.52 0.03 12.90
CA ALA A 99 -6.14 0.02 12.46
C ALA A 99 -5.17 -0.15 13.65
N ALA A 100 -4.19 -1.04 13.50
CA ALA A 100 -3.16 -1.25 14.51
C ALA A 100 -1.76 -1.38 13.88
N ASP A 101 -0.83 -0.54 14.33
CA ASP A 101 0.53 -0.51 13.80
C ASP A 101 1.42 -1.61 14.43
N ARG A 102 2.34 -2.15 13.63
CA ARG A 102 3.30 -3.19 13.98
C ARG A 102 4.64 -2.86 13.34
N SER A 103 5.73 -3.03 14.08
CA SER A 103 7.07 -2.93 13.51
C SER A 103 7.32 -4.03 12.49
N ALA A 104 8.05 -3.70 11.43
CA ALA A 104 8.47 -4.64 10.41
C ALA A 104 9.95 -4.43 10.09
N HIS A 105 10.56 -5.43 9.46
CA HIS A 105 11.95 -5.34 9.03
C HIS A 105 12.06 -5.83 7.59
N PHE A 106 12.97 -5.23 6.84
CA PHE A 106 13.33 -5.74 5.53
C PHE A 106 13.97 -7.12 5.67
N TYR A 107 13.71 -7.98 4.69
CA TYR A 107 14.51 -9.17 4.54
C TYR A 107 15.94 -8.77 4.17
N PRO A 108 16.96 -9.50 4.67
CA PRO A 108 18.33 -9.25 4.26
C PRO A 108 18.47 -9.43 2.75
N LYS A 109 19.40 -8.70 2.11
CA LYS A 109 19.69 -8.85 0.67
C LYS A 109 20.10 -10.27 0.26
N THR A 110 20.54 -11.09 1.22
CA THR A 110 20.86 -12.51 1.04
C THR A 110 19.64 -13.43 1.01
N GLU A 111 18.43 -12.90 1.13
CA GLU A 111 17.18 -13.65 1.07
C GLU A 111 16.99 -14.35 -0.28
N THR A 112 16.70 -15.65 -0.25
CA THR A 112 16.62 -16.52 -1.44
C THR A 112 15.19 -16.81 -1.90
N ARG A 113 14.16 -16.45 -1.10
CA ARG A 113 12.75 -16.57 -1.51
C ARG A 113 12.38 -15.72 -2.72
N PHE A 114 13.17 -14.69 -3.03
CA PHE A 114 12.97 -13.85 -4.21
C PHE A 114 14.02 -14.20 -5.28
N PRO A 115 13.62 -14.61 -6.49
CA PRO A 115 14.57 -15.08 -7.52
C PRO A 115 15.66 -14.08 -7.92
N LYS A 116 15.41 -12.77 -7.74
CA LYS A 116 16.37 -11.68 -7.97
C LYS A 116 16.68 -10.88 -6.70
N GLY A 117 16.41 -11.45 -5.53
CA GLY A 117 16.45 -10.72 -4.27
C GLY A 117 15.43 -9.58 -4.20
N LEU A 118 15.56 -8.75 -3.18
CA LEU A 118 14.86 -7.47 -3.08
C LEU A 118 15.79 -6.35 -3.51
N ASP A 119 15.39 -5.61 -4.53
CA ASP A 119 16.08 -4.42 -5.00
C ASP A 119 15.55 -3.21 -4.21
N TYR A 120 16.27 -2.86 -3.14
CA TYR A 120 16.06 -1.66 -2.36
C TYR A 120 17.41 -1.00 -2.10
N ASP A 121 17.46 0.31 -2.29
CA ASP A 121 18.58 1.11 -1.85
C ASP A 121 18.67 1.00 -0.32
N GLU A 122 19.88 0.98 0.26
CA GLU A 122 20.09 1.01 1.73
C GLU A 122 19.74 2.38 2.33
N THR A 123 18.66 2.96 1.83
CA THR A 123 17.96 4.07 2.43
C THR A 123 17.59 3.60 3.83
N GLY A 124 18.01 4.33 4.85
CA GLY A 124 17.61 4.12 6.25
C GLY A 124 16.11 4.36 6.46
N LEU A 125 15.28 3.71 5.64
CA LEU A 125 13.84 3.69 5.69
C LEU A 125 13.45 2.64 6.71
N ASP A 126 12.94 3.11 7.83
CA ASP A 126 12.26 2.23 8.77
C ASP A 126 10.86 1.94 8.23
N ILE A 127 10.52 0.64 8.14
CA ILE A 127 9.22 0.19 7.65
C ILE A 127 8.41 -0.46 8.76
N GLY A 128 7.11 -0.25 8.68
CA GLY A 128 6.14 -0.89 9.54
C GLY A 128 5.05 -1.56 8.73
N GLN A 129 4.19 -2.25 9.45
CA GLN A 129 2.93 -2.77 8.96
C GLN A 129 1.77 -2.12 9.72
N ARG A 130 0.64 -1.93 9.05
CA ARG A 130 -0.62 -1.54 9.67
C ARG A 130 -1.67 -2.58 9.39
N TYR A 131 -2.21 -3.17 10.45
CA TYR A 131 -3.26 -4.19 10.34
C TYR A 131 -4.61 -3.49 10.31
N PHE A 132 -5.44 -3.84 9.33
CA PHE A 132 -6.83 -3.44 9.25
C PHE A 132 -7.66 -4.64 9.70
N ILE A 133 -8.26 -4.48 10.87
CA ILE A 133 -9.02 -5.48 11.60
C ILE A 133 -10.49 -5.16 11.38
N ASP A 134 -11.24 -6.13 10.86
CA ASP A 134 -12.68 -6.03 10.77
C ASP A 134 -13.28 -6.25 12.16
N ASP A 135 -13.96 -5.24 12.69
CA ASP A 135 -14.47 -5.30 14.07
C ASP A 135 -15.57 -6.35 14.24
N SER A 136 -16.26 -6.74 13.17
CA SER A 136 -17.32 -7.76 13.21
C SER A 136 -16.76 -9.18 13.35
N THR A 137 -15.57 -9.42 12.77
CA THR A 137 -14.92 -10.74 12.76
C THR A 137 -13.71 -10.82 13.70
N ALA A 138 -13.27 -9.68 14.23
CA ALA A 138 -12.02 -9.51 14.98
C ALA A 138 -10.78 -10.05 14.24
N CYS A 139 -10.85 -10.14 12.91
CA CYS A 139 -9.82 -10.73 12.06
C CYS A 139 -9.05 -9.63 11.32
N VAL A 140 -7.73 -9.82 11.20
CA VAL A 140 -6.91 -9.02 10.30
C VAL A 140 -7.24 -9.42 8.86
N GLN A 141 -7.90 -8.53 8.11
CA GLN A 141 -8.24 -8.76 6.71
C GLN A 141 -7.19 -8.20 5.76
N PHE A 142 -6.61 -7.05 6.12
CA PHE A 142 -5.59 -6.40 5.31
C PHE A 142 -4.38 -5.95 6.15
N ILE A 143 -3.21 -5.97 5.51
CA ILE A 143 -1.94 -5.51 6.09
C ILE A 143 -1.33 -4.52 5.12
N ALA A 144 -1.29 -3.24 5.48
CA ALA A 144 -0.62 -2.19 4.70
C ALA A 144 0.86 -2.07 5.09
N LEU A 145 1.72 -1.72 4.13
CA LEU A 145 3.04 -1.18 4.42
C LEU A 145 2.90 0.27 4.88
N ARG A 146 3.76 0.68 5.81
CA ARG A 146 3.90 2.08 6.24
C ARG A 146 5.36 2.42 6.42
N VAL A 147 5.66 3.71 6.35
CA VAL A 147 6.94 4.25 6.82
C VAL A 147 6.84 4.46 8.33
N GLU A 148 7.83 4.00 9.09
CA GLU A 148 7.95 4.36 10.50
C GLU A 148 8.50 5.79 10.61
N SER A 149 7.96 6.51 11.59
CA SER A 149 8.32 7.90 11.90
C SER A 149 9.11 7.96 13.19
#